data_AF-A0A9Q3PXP9-F1
#
_entry.id   AF-A0A9Q3PXP9-F1
#
_cell.length_a   1.000
_cell.length_b   1.000
_cell.length_c   1.000
_cell.angle_alpha   90.00
_cell.angle_beta   90.00
_cell.angle_gamma   90.00
#
_symmetry.space_group_name_H-M   'P 1'
#
loop_
_entity.id
_entity.type
_entity.pdbx_description
1 polymer ?
#
loop_
_entity_poly.entity_id
_entity_poly.type
_entity_poly.pdbx_seq_one_letter_code
_entity_poly.pdbx_strand_id
1 'polypeptide(L)'
;MKEKLIDLLFKYKNSFKTDKDPLGAIIGHEVDIILNVEEPYPPLLRRPAYPASPRDREALEVQIKELMDLGVLRKAGNNEQVEVTTPVIIAWHNGKSRMVGDLRPLNT
;
A
#
# COMPACT_ATOMS: atom_id res chain seq x y z
N MET A 1 -31.00 24.67 -6.02
CA MET A 1 -30.48 23.28 -5.87
C MET A 1 -28.95 23.26 -5.82
N LYS A 2 -28.27 23.92 -6.77
CA LYS A 2 -26.79 24.06 -6.80
C LYS A 2 -26.19 24.73 -5.55
N GLU A 3 -26.80 25.80 -5.05
CA GLU A 3 -26.34 26.52 -3.83
C GLU A 3 -26.36 25.62 -2.60
N LYS A 4 -27.49 24.93 -2.35
CA LYS A 4 -27.63 23.96 -1.25
C LYS A 4 -26.58 22.84 -1.30
N LEU A 5 -26.21 22.38 -2.50
CA LEU A 5 -25.16 21.38 -2.67
C LEU A 5 -23.79 21.95 -2.30
N ILE A 6 -23.48 23.17 -2.75
CA ILE A 6 -22.21 23.84 -2.45
C ILE A 6 -22.08 24.05 -0.93
N ASP A 7 -23.13 24.51 -0.25
CA ASP A 7 -23.15 24.69 1.20
C ASP A 7 -22.88 23.37 1.93
N LEU A 8 -23.45 22.26 1.44
CA LEU A 8 -23.22 20.93 1.99
C LEU A 8 -21.77 20.48 1.82
N LEU A 9 -21.19 20.67 0.63
CA LEU A 9 -19.80 20.33 0.34
C LEU A 9 -18.83 21.17 1.19
N PHE A 10 -19.10 22.46 1.36
CA PHE A 10 -18.29 23.31 2.24
C PHE A 10 -18.41 22.92 3.71
N LYS A 11 -19.62 22.61 4.17
CA LYS A 11 -19.87 22.15 5.55
C LYS A 11 -19.08 20.87 5.87
N TYR A 12 -18.99 19.95 4.91
CA TYR A 12 -18.29 18.67 5.09
C TYR A 12 -16.94 18.60 4.36
N LYS A 13 -16.29 19.75 4.09
CA LYS A 13 -15.06 19.81 3.28
C LYS A 13 -13.94 18.89 3.79
N ASN A 14 -13.85 18.68 5.10
CA ASN A 14 -12.84 17.83 5.73
C ASN A 14 -13.14 16.32 5.61
N SER A 15 -14.35 15.96 5.17
CA SER A 15 -14.74 14.57 4.89
C SER A 15 -14.27 14.09 3.52
N PHE A 16 -13.70 14.98 2.70
CA PHE A 16 -13.17 14.66 1.37
C PHE A 16 -11.65 14.65 1.41
N LYS A 17 -11.04 13.71 0.70
CA LYS A 17 -9.60 13.77 0.41
C LYS A 17 -9.30 15.00 -0.45
N THR A 18 -8.14 15.58 -0.24
CA THR A 18 -7.65 16.73 -1.03
C THR A 18 -6.21 16.46 -1.48
N ASP A 19 -5.67 17.27 -2.37
CA ASP A 19 -4.27 17.15 -2.77
C ASP A 19 -3.29 17.40 -1.60
N LYS A 20 -3.74 18.15 -0.58
CA LYS A 20 -2.97 18.42 0.66
C LYS A 20 -3.13 17.35 1.71
N ASP A 21 -4.26 16.65 1.70
CA ASP A 21 -4.58 15.54 2.60
C ASP A 21 -5.12 14.37 1.76
N PRO A 22 -4.21 13.63 1.09
CA PRO A 22 -4.58 12.59 0.14
C PRO A 22 -5.14 11.32 0.80
N LEU A 23 -4.83 11.11 2.09
CA LEU A 23 -5.39 10.03 2.90
C LEU A 23 -6.72 10.44 3.57
N GLY A 24 -6.97 11.75 3.67
CA GLY A 24 -8.15 12.32 4.31
C GLY A 24 -8.07 12.25 5.84
N ALA A 25 -9.14 12.68 6.51
CA ALA A 25 -9.22 12.73 7.97
C ALA A 25 -9.43 11.36 8.66
N ILE A 26 -8.92 10.27 8.09
CA ILE A 26 -9.08 8.92 8.65
C ILE A 26 -8.12 8.75 9.84
N ILE A 27 -8.67 8.34 10.98
CA ILE A 27 -7.89 7.90 12.13
C ILE A 27 -7.76 6.38 12.03
N GLY A 28 -6.58 5.90 11.67
CA GLY A 28 -6.27 4.48 11.68
C GLY A 28 -6.20 3.93 13.09
N HIS A 29 -6.54 2.65 13.26
CA HIS A 29 -6.23 1.90 14.47
C HIS A 29 -5.05 0.97 14.19
N GLU A 30 -4.16 0.82 15.16
CA GLU A 30 -3.15 -0.24 15.12
C GLU A 30 -3.86 -1.59 15.24
N VAL A 31 -3.41 -2.55 14.43
CA VAL A 31 -4.01 -3.89 14.36
C VAL A 31 -2.91 -4.92 14.56
N ASP A 32 -3.09 -5.77 15.56
CA ASP A 32 -2.27 -6.95 15.76
C ASP A 32 -2.75 -8.08 14.84
N ILE A 33 -1.87 -8.55 13.97
CA ILE A 33 -2.14 -9.69 13.09
C ILE A 33 -1.40 -10.90 13.63
N ILE A 34 -2.16 -11.88 14.15
CA ILE A 34 -1.63 -13.14 14.66
C ILE A 34 -1.65 -14.17 13.53
N LEU A 35 -0.50 -14.80 13.27
CA LEU A 35 -0.38 -15.88 12.28
C LEU A 35 -0.81 -17.22 12.87
N ASN A 36 -1.36 -18.10 12.02
CA ASN A 36 -1.72 -19.48 12.40
C ASN A 36 -0.52 -20.44 12.39
N VAL A 37 0.69 -19.93 12.18
CA VAL A 37 1.95 -20.66 12.12
C VAL A 37 2.99 -19.97 13.00
N GLU A 38 3.88 -20.77 13.58
CA GLU A 38 4.98 -20.28 14.41
C GLU A 38 6.32 -20.37 13.68
N GLU A 39 7.35 -19.74 14.25
CA GLU A 39 8.71 -19.85 13.75
C GLU A 39 9.27 -21.28 13.91
N PRO A 40 10.07 -21.77 12.94
CA PRO A 40 10.48 -21.08 11.72
C PRO A 40 9.33 -21.05 10.69
N TYR A 41 9.06 -19.86 10.13
CA TYR A 41 7.99 -19.69 9.16
C TYR A 41 8.21 -20.55 7.89
N PRO A 42 7.13 -21.06 7.28
CA PRO A 42 7.22 -21.81 6.03
C PRO A 42 7.95 -21.02 4.93
N PRO A 43 8.72 -21.69 4.05
CA PRO A 43 9.41 -21.02 2.94
C PRO A 43 8.49 -20.21 2.03
N LEU A 44 7.20 -20.56 1.97
CA LEU A 44 6.18 -19.84 1.21
C LEU A 44 5.91 -18.43 1.73
N LEU A 45 6.26 -18.14 2.99
CA LEU A 45 6.23 -16.79 3.56
C LEU A 45 7.54 -16.02 3.35
N ARG A 46 8.57 -16.62 2.76
CA ARG A 46 9.87 -15.97 2.45
C ARG A 46 10.16 -15.98 0.96
N ARG A 47 9.26 -15.39 0.18
CA ARG A 47 9.36 -15.43 -1.29
C ARG A 47 10.26 -14.31 -1.80
N PRO A 48 11.15 -14.61 -2.77
CA PRO A 48 11.93 -13.58 -3.44
C PRO A 48 11.02 -12.72 -4.32
N ALA A 49 11.48 -11.50 -4.63
CA ALA A 49 10.82 -10.65 -5.60
C ALA A 49 10.80 -11.34 -6.99
N TYR A 50 9.70 -11.17 -7.71
CA TYR A 50 9.64 -11.62 -9.09
C TYR A 50 10.50 -10.74 -10.00
N PRO A 51 11.07 -11.30 -11.09
CA PRO A 51 11.68 -10.48 -12.13
C PRO A 51 10.67 -9.47 -12.68
N ALA A 52 11.08 -8.21 -12.76
CA ALA A 52 10.26 -7.11 -13.29
C ALA A 52 10.93 -6.52 -14.54
N SER A 53 10.12 -6.18 -15.54
CA SER A 53 10.61 -5.48 -16.73
C SER A 53 11.10 -4.06 -16.37
N PRO A 54 11.95 -3.41 -17.20
CA PRO A 54 12.38 -2.02 -16.94
C PRO A 54 11.18 -1.07 -16.74
N ARG A 55 10.15 -1.21 -17.57
CA ARG A 55 8.89 -0.45 -17.47
C ARG A 55 8.18 -0.69 -16.14
N ASP A 56 8.15 -1.92 -15.65
CA ASP A 56 7.51 -2.25 -14.37
C ASP A 56 8.32 -1.72 -13.19
N ARG A 57 9.66 -1.75 -13.27
CA ARG A 57 10.55 -1.19 -12.25
C ARG A 57 10.34 0.31 -12.09
N GLU A 58 10.32 1.05 -13.20
CA GLU A 58 10.05 2.49 -13.18
C GLU A 58 8.68 2.79 -12.55
N ALA A 59 7.65 2.03 -12.92
CA ALA A 59 6.32 2.19 -12.34
C ALA A 59 6.27 1.83 -10.84
N LEU A 60 7.01 0.81 -10.39
CA LEU A 60 7.13 0.45 -8.99
C LEU A 60 7.84 1.55 -8.20
N GLU A 61 8.94 2.08 -8.71
CA GLU A 61 9.71 3.15 -8.04
C GLU A 61 8.86 4.39 -7.77
N VAL A 62 8.06 4.82 -8.76
CA VAL A 62 7.14 5.95 -8.60
C VAL A 62 6.13 5.66 -7.48
N GLN A 63 5.45 4.51 -7.52
CA GLN A 63 4.40 4.19 -6.56
C GLN A 63 4.96 3.95 -5.14
N ILE A 64 6.12 3.29 -5.02
CA ILE A 64 6.79 3.10 -3.74
C ILE A 64 7.17 4.46 -3.13
N LYS A 65 7.73 5.36 -3.95
CA LYS A 65 8.09 6.69 -3.48
C LYS A 65 6.87 7.47 -3.00
N GLU A 66 5.78 7.48 -3.76
CA GLU A 66 4.53 8.12 -3.35
C GLU A 66 4.03 7.57 -2.00
N LEU A 67 4.02 6.24 -1.83
CA LEU A 67 3.58 5.63 -0.57
C LEU A 67 4.53 5.90 0.60
N MET A 68 5.83 6.05 0.34
CA MET A 68 6.80 6.47 1.36
C MET A 68 6.59 7.94 1.78
N ASP A 69 6.37 8.83 0.81
CA ASP A 69 6.10 10.25 1.06
C ASP A 69 4.79 10.44 1.85
N LEU A 70 3.82 9.53 1.66
CA LEU A 70 2.57 9.46 2.43
C LEU A 70 2.71 8.79 3.81
N GLY A 71 3.87 8.23 4.15
CA GLY A 71 4.08 7.49 5.39
C GLY A 71 3.35 6.14 5.46
N VAL A 72 2.82 5.64 4.33
CA VAL A 72 2.14 4.33 4.24
C VAL A 72 3.16 3.19 4.19
N LEU A 73 4.28 3.41 3.49
CA LEU A 73 5.42 2.50 3.46
C LEU A 73 6.62 3.09 4.19
N ARG A 74 7.42 2.22 4.79
CA ARG A 74 8.74 2.57 5.32
C ARG A 74 9.77 1.54 4.89
N LYS A 75 11.03 1.97 4.84
CA LYS A 75 12.15 1.05 4.71
C LYS A 75 12.35 0.31 6.05
N ALA A 76 12.53 -1.00 6.00
CA ALA A 76 12.94 -1.77 7.17
C ALA A 76 14.33 -1.29 7.66
N GLY A 77 14.51 -1.20 8.97
CA GLY A 77 15.77 -0.75 9.57
C GLY A 77 16.92 -1.74 9.33
N ASN A 78 18.17 -1.27 9.42
CA ASN A 78 19.35 -2.14 9.20
C ASN A 78 19.43 -3.33 10.19
N ASN A 79 18.86 -3.17 11.40
CA ASN A 79 18.83 -4.19 12.44
C ASN A 79 17.46 -4.89 12.54
N GLU A 80 16.53 -4.61 11.63
CA GLU A 80 15.21 -5.20 11.61
C GLU A 80 15.23 -6.48 10.78
N GLN A 81 14.96 -7.61 11.43
CA GLN A 81 14.87 -8.89 10.75
C GLN A 81 13.52 -8.97 10.02
N VAL A 82 13.55 -9.07 8.69
CA VAL A 82 12.35 -9.28 7.87
C VAL A 82 12.16 -10.77 7.66
N GLU A 83 11.16 -11.34 8.35
CA GLU A 83 10.94 -12.78 8.37
C GLU A 83 9.88 -13.27 7.38
N VAL A 84 9.04 -12.34 6.93
CA VAL A 84 7.96 -12.57 5.97
C VAL A 84 8.16 -11.61 4.79
N THR A 85 8.20 -12.16 3.59
CA THR A 85 8.30 -11.41 2.33
C THR A 85 7.30 -11.92 1.31
N THR A 86 6.52 -10.99 0.77
CA THR A 86 5.58 -11.25 -0.32
C THR A 86 6.01 -10.49 -1.57
N PRO A 87 6.04 -11.13 -2.75
CA PRO A 87 6.45 -10.46 -3.96
C PRO A 87 5.39 -9.46 -4.41
N VAL A 88 5.84 -8.41 -5.10
CA VAL A 88 5.02 -7.33 -5.62
C VAL A 88 5.17 -7.28 -7.14
N ILE A 89 4.07 -7.02 -7.85
CA ILE A 89 4.01 -6.88 -9.31
C ILE A 89 3.31 -5.59 -9.72
N ILE A 90 3.44 -5.24 -11.00
CA ILE A 90 2.62 -4.21 -11.64
C ILE A 90 1.53 -4.86 -12.47
N ALA A 91 0.30 -4.41 -12.27
CA ALA A 91 -0.82 -4.67 -13.17
C ALA A 91 -1.07 -3.43 -14.05
N TRP A 92 -1.09 -3.64 -15.38
CA TRP A 92 -1.37 -2.58 -16.35
C TRP A 92 -2.81 -2.66 -16.84
N HIS A 93 -3.50 -1.52 -16.86
CA HIS A 93 -4.81 -1.39 -17.50
C HIS A 93 -5.01 0.01 -18.08
N ASN A 94 -5.38 0.10 -19.37
CA ASN A 94 -5.61 1.35 -20.10
C ASN A 94 -4.47 2.37 -19.95
N GLY A 95 -3.22 1.89 -20.04
CA GLY A 95 -2.02 2.73 -19.91
C GLY A 95 -1.65 3.12 -18.47
N LYS A 96 -2.45 2.74 -17.47
CA LYS A 96 -2.19 3.00 -16.06
C LYS A 96 -1.63 1.75 -15.37
N SER A 97 -0.70 1.93 -14.44
CA SER A 97 -0.10 0.86 -13.63
C SER A 97 -0.64 0.88 -12.21
N ARG A 98 -0.65 -0.28 -11.55
CA ARG A 98 -0.94 -0.44 -10.12
C ARG A 98 -0.01 -1.47 -9.50
N MET A 99 0.54 -1.15 -8.35
CA MET A 99 1.31 -2.06 -7.52
C MET A 99 0.38 -3.07 -6.82
N VAL A 100 0.71 -4.36 -6.91
CA VAL A 100 -0.11 -5.45 -6.36
C VAL A 100 0.80 -6.42 -5.60
N GLY A 101 0.51 -6.65 -4.31
CA GLY A 101 1.18 -7.66 -3.50
C GLY A 101 0.53 -9.04 -3.65
N ASP A 102 1.35 -10.08 -3.83
CA ASP A 102 0.90 -11.47 -3.83
C ASP A 102 0.79 -12.00 -2.39
N LEU A 103 -0.33 -11.70 -1.73
CA LEU A 103 -0.60 -12.06 -0.34
C LEU A 103 -1.24 -13.46 -0.18
N ARG A 104 -1.40 -14.23 -1.26
CA ARG A 104 -2.05 -15.55 -1.18
C ARG A 104 -1.37 -16.46 -0.16
N PRO A 105 -0.02 -16.57 -0.09
CA PRO A 105 0.65 -17.35 0.96
C PRO A 105 0.37 -16.91 2.39
N LEU A 106 0.14 -15.62 2.61
CA LEU A 106 -0.09 -15.07 3.94
C LEU A 106 -1.53 -15.33 4.42
N ASN A 107 -2.47 -15.48 3.48
CA ASN A 107 -3.90 -15.59 3.76
C ASN A 107 -4.40 -17.05 3.88
N THR A 108 -3.51 -18.05 3.82
CA THR A 108 -3.85 -19.48 3.98
C THR A 108 -3.68 -19.92 5.42
#